data_AF-A0A7K8FWI0-F1
#
_entry.id   AF-A0A7K8FWI0-F1
#
_cell.length_a   1.000
_cell.length_b   1.000
_cell.length_c   1.000
_cell.angle_alpha   90.00
_cell.angle_beta   90.00
_cell.angle_gamma   90.00
#
_symmetry.space_group_name_H-M   'P 1'
#
loop_
_entity.id
_entity.type
_entity.pdbx_description
1 polymer ?
#
loop_
_entity_poly.entity_id
_entity_poly.type
_entity_poly.pdbx_seq_one_letter_code
_entity_poly.pdbx_strand_id
1 'polypeptide(L)'
;RRGKLQRESDFMASVDSSWISWGVGVFILKPLKWTLSSVLGDSKIPEEEEVLIYVELLQEKAEEVYRLYQNSALSSHPVVALSELRSLCAGLCPDERTFYLLLLQLQKEKRVTILEQNGEKIVKFARGLHAKVSPMNDVDIGVYQLMQSEQLLSQKVESLSQEAEKCKEDARSACRAGKKQLALRCLKSKRRTERRIEELHSKLDAVQGILDRIYASQTDQMVFNAYQAGVGALKLSMKDVTVERAENLVDQIQELCDTQDEVAQTLAGVGINGLEMDTEELEKELDSLLQDSSKDSVDLPPVPQKVLSPPISDAELEAELEKLSVSAGDLAQKTPCASSEPKTALGLNL
;
A
#
# COMPACT_ATOMS: atom_id res chain seq x y z
N ARG A 1 32.09 -14.05 -26.97
CA ARG A 1 30.79 -14.72 -26.81
C ARG A 1 30.15 -14.76 -28.21
N ARG A 2 29.69 -15.92 -28.70
CA ARG A 2 29.19 -16.11 -30.09
C ARG A 2 27.66 -16.27 -30.09
N GLY A 3 26.95 -15.25 -29.66
CA GLY A 3 25.49 -15.30 -29.61
C GLY A 3 24.84 -14.81 -30.89
N LYS A 4 23.67 -15.40 -31.16
CA LYS A 4 22.83 -15.05 -32.29
C LYS A 4 22.13 -13.72 -32.01
N LEU A 5 22.43 -12.71 -32.83
CA LEU A 5 21.61 -11.50 -32.92
C LEU A 5 20.28 -11.86 -33.59
N GLN A 6 19.18 -11.41 -33.02
CA GLN A 6 17.84 -11.60 -33.56
C GLN A 6 17.09 -10.27 -33.47
N ARG A 7 16.26 -9.94 -34.48
CA ARG A 7 15.39 -8.78 -34.38
C ARG A 7 14.37 -8.99 -33.27
N GLU A 8 14.12 -7.94 -32.50
CA GLU A 8 13.18 -8.00 -31.38
C GLU A 8 11.78 -8.41 -31.85
N SER A 9 11.32 -7.86 -32.98
CA SER A 9 10.04 -8.22 -33.61
C SER A 9 9.94 -9.71 -33.94
N ASP A 10 10.99 -10.28 -34.55
CA ASP A 10 11.07 -11.71 -34.86
C ASP A 10 11.09 -12.57 -33.59
N PHE A 11 11.72 -12.08 -32.52
CA PHE A 11 11.74 -12.76 -31.22
C PHE A 11 10.35 -12.78 -30.59
N MET A 12 9.68 -11.64 -30.55
CA MET A 12 8.32 -11.52 -29.99
C MET A 12 7.33 -12.39 -30.77
N ALA A 13 7.41 -12.40 -32.10
CA ALA A 13 6.60 -13.28 -32.94
C ALA A 13 6.87 -14.79 -32.70
N SER A 14 8.03 -15.15 -32.13
CA SER A 14 8.37 -16.53 -31.79
C SER A 14 7.78 -17.03 -30.46
N VAL A 15 7.14 -16.16 -29.68
CA VAL A 15 6.43 -16.50 -28.44
C VAL A 15 4.94 -16.68 -28.77
N ASP A 16 4.28 -17.69 -28.19
CA ASP A 16 2.88 -18.06 -28.47
C ASP A 16 1.90 -16.89 -28.30
N SER A 17 0.84 -16.83 -29.11
CA SER A 17 -0.18 -15.75 -29.21
C SER A 17 -0.74 -15.22 -27.88
N SER A 18 -0.63 -15.99 -26.79
CA SER A 18 -0.98 -15.60 -25.42
C SER A 18 -0.22 -14.38 -24.90
N TRP A 19 0.91 -13.95 -25.49
CA TRP A 19 1.59 -12.71 -25.08
C TRP A 19 0.93 -11.43 -25.66
N ILE A 20 0.28 -11.52 -26.83
CA ILE A 20 -0.43 -10.39 -27.48
C ILE A 20 -1.71 -10.04 -26.71
N SER A 21 -2.35 -11.04 -26.07
CA SER A 21 -3.55 -10.86 -25.25
C SER A 21 -3.34 -10.02 -23.98
N TRP A 22 -2.09 -9.72 -23.59
CA TRP A 22 -1.77 -8.89 -22.41
C TRP A 22 -1.63 -7.39 -22.72
N GLY A 23 -1.83 -6.96 -23.96
CA GLY A 23 -1.66 -5.55 -24.39
C GLY A 23 -0.21 -5.02 -24.36
N VAL A 24 0.77 -5.80 -23.87
CA VAL A 24 2.20 -5.44 -23.82
C VAL A 24 2.82 -5.30 -25.21
N GLY A 25 2.28 -6.04 -26.21
CA GLY A 25 2.66 -5.86 -27.61
C GLY A 25 2.47 -4.44 -28.10
N VAL A 26 1.50 -3.69 -27.56
CA VAL A 26 1.32 -2.27 -27.88
C VAL A 26 2.39 -1.38 -27.23
N PHE A 27 2.94 -1.74 -26.07
CA PHE A 27 3.95 -0.93 -25.38
C PHE A 27 5.37 -1.17 -25.90
N ILE A 28 5.69 -2.42 -26.27
CA ILE A 28 7.00 -2.77 -26.81
C ILE A 28 7.10 -2.43 -28.31
N LEU A 29 6.02 -2.65 -29.08
CA LEU A 29 5.97 -2.35 -30.53
C LEU A 29 5.57 -0.92 -30.85
N LYS A 30 5.29 -0.04 -29.87
CA LYS A 30 5.10 1.40 -30.14
C LYS A 30 6.48 2.06 -30.30
N PRO A 31 6.90 2.46 -31.51
CA PRO A 31 7.84 3.55 -31.60
C PRO A 31 7.12 4.79 -31.03
N LEU A 32 7.70 5.43 -30.02
CA LEU A 32 7.16 6.60 -29.31
C LEU A 32 6.84 7.82 -30.21
N LYS A 33 6.95 7.70 -31.54
CA LYS A 33 6.76 8.77 -32.52
C LYS A 33 5.53 8.59 -33.44
N TRP A 34 4.88 7.41 -33.45
CA TRP A 34 3.78 7.15 -34.40
C TRP A 34 2.42 7.77 -34.00
N THR A 35 2.22 8.13 -32.73
CA THR A 35 0.92 8.68 -32.27
C THR A 35 0.76 10.19 -32.50
N LEU A 36 1.74 10.87 -33.10
CA LEU A 36 1.63 12.30 -33.45
C LEU A 36 1.93 12.61 -34.92
N SER A 37 2.66 11.75 -35.65
CA SER A 37 3.05 12.01 -37.04
C SER A 37 1.96 11.73 -38.09
N SER A 38 0.83 11.12 -37.71
CA SER A 38 -0.29 10.93 -38.66
C SER A 38 -1.23 12.14 -38.75
N VAL A 39 -1.09 13.15 -37.87
CA VAL A 39 -1.94 14.36 -37.86
C VAL A 39 -1.24 15.57 -38.47
N LEU A 40 0.09 15.58 -38.53
CA LEU A 40 0.85 16.57 -39.29
C LEU A 40 1.55 15.84 -40.44
N GLY A 41 1.00 15.96 -41.64
CA GLY A 41 1.45 15.29 -42.86
C GLY A 41 2.85 15.70 -43.32
N ASP A 42 3.87 15.30 -42.57
CA ASP A 42 5.26 15.29 -43.01
C ASP A 42 5.66 13.83 -43.29
N SER A 43 5.71 13.49 -44.57
CA SER A 43 6.10 12.18 -45.09
C SER A 43 7.61 12.00 -45.03
N LYS A 44 8.15 11.95 -43.81
CA LYS A 44 9.44 11.32 -43.54
C LYS A 44 9.21 10.17 -42.59
N ILE A 45 9.01 8.99 -43.17
CA ILE A 45 9.06 7.72 -42.45
C ILE A 45 10.45 7.65 -41.82
N PRO A 46 10.59 7.77 -40.49
CA PRO A 46 11.88 7.57 -39.86
C PRO A 46 12.27 6.11 -40.11
N GLU A 47 13.51 5.87 -40.56
CA GLU A 47 14.08 4.52 -40.64
C GLU A 47 13.76 3.79 -39.32
N GLU A 48 13.07 2.65 -39.42
CA GLU A 48 12.78 1.82 -38.27
C GLU A 48 14.12 1.46 -37.62
N GLU A 49 14.41 1.98 -36.43
CA GLU A 49 15.55 1.51 -35.65
C GLU A 49 15.29 0.03 -35.34
N GLU A 50 15.83 -0.87 -36.17
CA GLU A 50 15.74 -2.31 -35.98
C GLU A 50 16.47 -2.66 -34.68
N VAL A 51 15.73 -2.77 -33.59
CA VAL A 51 16.29 -3.18 -32.31
C VAL A 51 16.67 -4.65 -32.38
N LEU A 52 17.97 -4.91 -32.28
CA LEU A 52 18.53 -6.26 -32.22
C LEU A 52 18.71 -6.67 -30.76
N ILE A 53 18.25 -7.86 -30.44
CA ILE A 53 18.50 -8.50 -29.14
C ILE A 53 19.61 -9.55 -29.29
N TYR A 54 20.46 -9.64 -28.27
CA TYR A 54 21.43 -10.72 -28.15
C TYR A 54 20.82 -11.85 -27.32
N VAL A 55 20.34 -12.89 -28.01
CA VAL A 55 19.45 -13.91 -27.41
C VAL A 55 20.09 -14.64 -26.22
N GLU A 56 21.38 -14.95 -26.29
CA GLU A 56 22.08 -15.63 -25.18
C GLU A 56 22.16 -14.77 -23.90
N LEU A 57 22.30 -13.45 -24.04
CA LEU A 57 22.31 -12.53 -22.89
C LEU A 57 20.91 -12.40 -22.33
N LEU A 58 19.88 -12.37 -23.20
CA LEU A 58 18.49 -12.36 -22.76
C LEU A 58 18.17 -13.63 -21.95
N GLN A 59 18.65 -14.79 -22.39
CA GLN A 59 18.55 -16.06 -21.65
C GLN A 59 19.28 -16.00 -20.30
N GLU A 60 20.53 -15.54 -20.29
CA GLU A 60 21.34 -15.38 -19.06
C GLU A 60 20.62 -14.49 -18.04
N LYS A 61 20.07 -13.36 -18.49
CA LYS A 61 19.33 -12.41 -17.65
C LYS A 61 17.94 -12.91 -17.23
N ALA A 62 17.26 -13.67 -18.08
CA ALA A 62 15.99 -14.30 -17.73
C ALA A 62 16.19 -15.30 -16.58
N GLU A 63 17.27 -16.07 -16.61
CA GLU A 63 17.63 -16.99 -15.53
C GLU A 63 18.05 -16.25 -14.25
N GLU A 64 18.67 -15.07 -14.34
CA GLU A 64 18.89 -14.20 -13.18
C GLU A 64 17.57 -13.75 -12.54
N VAL A 65 16.59 -13.32 -13.34
CA VAL A 65 15.23 -12.96 -12.86
C VAL A 65 14.56 -14.15 -12.18
N TYR A 66 14.62 -15.33 -12.80
CA TYR A 66 14.02 -16.54 -12.23
C TYR A 66 14.69 -16.93 -10.90
N ARG A 67 16.02 -16.86 -10.82
CA ARG A 67 16.77 -17.09 -9.56
C ARG A 67 16.45 -16.04 -8.50
N LEU A 68 16.28 -14.78 -8.88
CA LEU A 68 15.91 -13.72 -7.94
C LEU A 68 14.52 -13.99 -7.35
N TYR A 69 13.55 -14.38 -8.18
CA TYR A 69 12.24 -14.82 -7.74
C TYR A 69 12.35 -15.99 -6.75
N GLN A 70 13.09 -17.05 -7.09
CA GLN A 70 13.26 -18.23 -6.24
C GLN A 70 13.86 -17.93 -4.86
N ASN A 71 14.71 -16.91 -4.77
CA ASN A 71 15.35 -16.50 -3.52
C ASN A 71 14.55 -15.43 -2.74
N SER A 72 13.36 -15.06 -3.23
CA SER A 72 12.51 -14.04 -2.61
C SER A 72 11.33 -14.65 -1.85
N ALA A 73 10.69 -13.84 -1.00
CA ALA A 73 9.45 -14.22 -0.33
C ALA A 73 8.33 -14.58 -1.32
N LEU A 74 8.36 -14.03 -2.54
CA LEU A 74 7.36 -14.31 -3.59
C LEU A 74 7.37 -15.77 -4.08
N SER A 75 8.45 -16.51 -3.85
CA SER A 75 8.58 -17.92 -4.30
C SER A 75 7.62 -18.89 -3.62
N SER A 76 7.13 -18.55 -2.42
CA SER A 76 6.13 -19.36 -1.72
C SER A 76 4.73 -19.19 -2.33
N HIS A 77 4.48 -18.09 -3.04
CA HIS A 77 3.18 -17.80 -3.62
C HIS A 77 3.01 -18.58 -4.94
N PRO A 78 1.87 -19.26 -5.16
CA PRO A 78 1.60 -19.93 -6.44
C PRO A 78 1.45 -18.97 -7.63
N VAL A 79 0.99 -17.75 -7.34
CA VAL A 79 0.76 -16.66 -8.29
C VAL A 79 1.18 -15.34 -7.63
N VAL A 80 1.69 -14.42 -8.43
CA VAL A 80 2.17 -13.11 -7.96
C VAL A 80 1.69 -12.00 -8.87
N ALA A 81 1.49 -10.80 -8.31
CA ALA A 81 1.21 -9.63 -9.13
C ALA A 81 2.45 -9.27 -9.96
N LEU A 82 2.24 -8.88 -11.22
CA LEU A 82 3.33 -8.45 -12.11
C LEU A 82 4.05 -7.21 -11.54
N SER A 83 3.32 -6.33 -10.87
CA SER A 83 3.83 -5.14 -10.19
C SER A 83 4.84 -5.49 -9.09
N GLU A 84 4.56 -6.49 -8.27
CA GLU A 84 5.47 -7.00 -7.23
C GLU A 84 6.72 -7.64 -7.85
N LEU A 85 6.54 -8.46 -8.87
CA LEU A 85 7.66 -9.06 -9.59
C LEU A 85 8.56 -8.00 -10.23
N ARG A 86 7.98 -6.94 -10.79
CA ARG A 86 8.72 -5.80 -11.34
C ARG A 86 9.51 -5.08 -10.25
N SER A 87 8.89 -4.83 -9.09
CA SER A 87 9.56 -4.22 -7.94
C SER A 87 10.77 -5.04 -7.50
N LEU A 88 10.61 -6.37 -7.40
CA LEU A 88 11.69 -7.30 -7.11
C LEU A 88 12.82 -7.19 -8.15
N CYS A 89 12.48 -7.11 -9.44
CA CYS A 89 13.44 -7.09 -10.54
C CYS A 89 14.00 -5.69 -10.89
N ALA A 90 13.64 -4.64 -10.15
CA ALA A 90 14.01 -3.26 -10.49
C ALA A 90 15.53 -3.03 -10.54
N GLY A 91 16.31 -3.78 -9.76
CA GLY A 91 17.78 -3.71 -9.79
C GLY A 91 18.43 -4.45 -10.97
N LEU A 92 17.72 -5.40 -11.59
CA LEU A 92 18.20 -6.18 -12.74
C LEU A 92 17.75 -5.58 -14.08
N CYS A 93 16.61 -4.90 -14.10
CA CYS A 93 15.98 -4.39 -15.30
C CYS A 93 16.15 -2.86 -15.36
N PRO A 94 16.95 -2.32 -16.30
CA PRO A 94 17.17 -0.87 -16.40
C PRO A 94 15.91 -0.10 -16.80
N ASP A 95 15.01 -0.75 -17.54
CA ASP A 95 13.78 -0.17 -18.03
C ASP A 95 12.68 -1.23 -18.17
N GLU A 96 11.46 -0.74 -18.39
CA GLU A 96 10.26 -1.57 -18.48
C GLU A 96 10.27 -2.49 -19.70
N ARG A 97 10.85 -2.06 -20.82
CA ARG A 97 10.99 -2.90 -22.03
C ARG A 97 11.86 -4.12 -21.74
N THR A 98 13.00 -3.92 -21.08
CA THR A 98 13.90 -5.03 -20.70
C THR A 98 13.18 -6.03 -19.81
N PHE A 99 12.45 -5.57 -18.78
CA PHE A 99 11.68 -6.45 -17.90
C PHE A 99 10.72 -7.36 -18.68
N TYR A 100 9.94 -6.80 -19.61
CA TYR A 100 9.02 -7.60 -20.40
C TYR A 100 9.71 -8.55 -21.38
N LEU A 101 10.84 -8.16 -21.98
CA LEU A 101 11.62 -9.05 -22.85
C LEU A 101 12.14 -10.27 -22.07
N LEU A 102 12.57 -10.07 -20.82
CA LEU A 102 12.99 -11.17 -19.94
C LEU A 102 11.82 -12.09 -19.57
N LEU A 103 10.65 -11.54 -19.30
CA LEU A 103 9.44 -12.35 -19.07
C LEU A 103 9.01 -13.13 -20.30
N LEU A 104 9.09 -12.53 -21.50
CA LEU A 104 8.82 -13.23 -22.76
C LEU A 104 9.79 -14.38 -22.98
N GLN A 105 11.08 -14.19 -22.63
CA GLN A 105 12.06 -15.27 -22.68
C GLN A 105 11.69 -16.41 -21.73
N LEU A 106 11.31 -16.10 -20.48
CA LEU A 106 10.86 -17.11 -19.52
C LEU A 106 9.57 -17.84 -19.97
N GLN A 107 8.64 -17.14 -20.61
CA GLN A 107 7.42 -17.74 -21.15
C GLN A 107 7.72 -18.66 -22.33
N LYS A 108 8.61 -18.25 -23.24
CA LYS A 108 9.11 -19.08 -24.35
C LYS A 108 9.72 -20.38 -23.85
N GLU A 109 10.41 -20.34 -22.72
CA GLU A 109 10.99 -21.49 -22.04
C GLU A 109 9.98 -22.28 -21.18
N LYS A 110 8.72 -21.83 -21.12
CA LYS A 110 7.64 -22.40 -20.30
C LYS A 110 7.98 -22.41 -18.81
N ARG A 111 8.68 -21.37 -18.35
CA ARG A 111 9.01 -21.12 -16.93
C ARG A 111 7.96 -20.26 -16.25
N VAL A 112 7.24 -19.44 -17.01
CA VAL A 112 6.16 -18.58 -16.51
C VAL A 112 4.95 -18.57 -17.44
N THR A 113 3.77 -18.39 -16.85
CA THR A 113 2.53 -18.04 -17.53
C THR A 113 2.00 -16.75 -16.93
N ILE A 114 1.47 -15.85 -17.75
CA ILE A 114 0.88 -14.59 -17.30
C ILE A 114 -0.56 -14.55 -17.76
N LEU A 115 -1.43 -13.99 -16.93
CA LEU A 115 -2.84 -13.80 -17.23
C LEU A 115 -3.22 -12.38 -16.80
N GLU A 116 -4.09 -11.74 -17.58
CA GLU A 116 -4.71 -10.48 -17.19
C GLU A 116 -6.04 -10.79 -16.51
N GLN A 117 -6.24 -10.22 -15.33
CA GLN A 117 -7.42 -10.36 -14.47
C GLN A 117 -7.82 -8.97 -13.98
N ASN A 118 -9.02 -8.50 -14.37
CA ASN A 118 -9.56 -7.19 -13.98
C ASN A 118 -8.61 -6.01 -14.25
N GLY A 119 -7.83 -6.06 -15.34
CA GLY A 119 -6.86 -5.02 -15.71
C GLY A 119 -5.50 -5.14 -15.00
N GLU A 120 -5.33 -6.11 -14.11
CA GLU A 120 -4.06 -6.43 -13.47
C GLU A 120 -3.45 -7.70 -14.06
N LYS A 121 -2.12 -7.76 -14.16
CA LYS A 121 -1.40 -8.93 -14.67
C LYS A 121 -0.87 -9.75 -13.53
N ILE A 122 -1.13 -11.05 -13.58
CA ILE A 122 -0.65 -12.03 -12.61
C ILE A 122 0.28 -13.02 -13.28
N VAL A 123 1.34 -13.41 -12.58
CA VAL A 123 2.39 -14.30 -13.09
C VAL A 123 2.40 -15.57 -12.25
N LYS A 124 2.35 -16.71 -12.92
CA LYS A 124 2.57 -18.03 -12.33
C LYS A 124 3.93 -18.55 -12.76
N PHE A 125 4.72 -19.03 -11.81
CA PHE A 125 6.03 -19.63 -12.07
C PHE A 125 5.97 -21.15 -12.02
N ALA A 126 6.83 -21.81 -12.80
CA ALA A 126 7.03 -23.24 -12.71
C ALA A 126 7.56 -23.62 -11.32
N ARG A 127 6.90 -24.58 -10.68
CA ARG A 127 7.30 -25.14 -9.40
C ARG A 127 8.31 -26.26 -9.59
N GLY A 128 9.58 -25.99 -9.31
CA GLY A 128 10.69 -26.95 -9.38
C GLY A 128 11.72 -26.62 -10.47
N LEU A 129 12.99 -26.98 -10.21
CA LEU A 129 14.17 -26.53 -10.98
C LEU A 129 14.10 -26.83 -12.49
N HIS A 130 13.38 -27.88 -12.89
CA HIS A 130 13.22 -28.31 -14.28
C HIS A 130 11.76 -28.51 -14.70
N ALA A 131 10.81 -28.04 -13.89
CA ALA A 131 9.40 -28.13 -14.23
C ALA A 131 9.05 -27.14 -15.36
N LYS A 132 8.04 -27.50 -16.13
CA LYS A 132 7.35 -26.55 -17.01
C LYS A 132 6.11 -26.06 -16.28
N VAL A 133 5.85 -24.77 -16.37
CA VAL A 133 4.68 -24.15 -15.76
C VAL A 133 3.40 -24.70 -16.41
N SER A 134 2.39 -24.94 -15.60
CA SER A 134 1.05 -25.28 -16.07
C SER A 134 0.34 -24.01 -16.56
N PRO A 135 -0.64 -24.13 -17.49
CA PRO A 135 -1.53 -23.02 -17.80
C PRO A 135 -2.24 -22.52 -16.52
N MET A 136 -2.52 -21.22 -16.47
CA MET A 136 -3.36 -20.66 -15.40
C MET A 136 -4.75 -21.31 -15.42
N ASN A 137 -5.29 -21.60 -14.25
CA ASN A 137 -6.63 -22.15 -14.05
C ASN A 137 -7.44 -21.31 -13.05
N ASP A 138 -8.71 -21.66 -12.85
CA ASP A 138 -9.62 -20.94 -11.95
C ASP A 138 -9.16 -20.95 -10.48
N VAL A 139 -8.41 -21.97 -10.06
CA VAL A 139 -7.82 -22.00 -8.72
C VAL A 139 -6.72 -20.96 -8.59
N ASP A 140 -5.85 -20.81 -9.58
CA ASP A 140 -4.79 -19.79 -9.56
C ASP A 140 -5.40 -18.38 -9.44
N ILE A 141 -6.47 -18.12 -10.21
CA ILE A 141 -7.24 -16.86 -10.14
C ILE A 141 -7.85 -16.69 -8.74
N GLY A 142 -8.48 -17.74 -8.21
CA GLY A 142 -9.09 -17.73 -6.88
C GLY A 142 -8.09 -17.51 -5.73
N VAL A 143 -6.89 -18.08 -5.83
CA VAL A 143 -5.80 -17.80 -4.88
C VAL A 143 -5.39 -16.34 -4.96
N TYR A 144 -5.27 -15.78 -6.17
CA TYR A 144 -4.97 -14.36 -6.32
C TYR A 144 -6.07 -13.46 -5.73
N GLN A 145 -7.33 -13.84 -5.87
CA GLN A 145 -8.46 -13.15 -5.23
C GLN A 145 -8.41 -13.25 -3.70
N LEU A 146 -7.97 -14.38 -3.13
CA LEU A 146 -7.73 -14.50 -1.68
C LEU A 146 -6.62 -13.57 -1.19
N MET A 147 -5.52 -13.45 -1.95
CA MET A 147 -4.42 -12.52 -1.62
C MET A 147 -4.90 -11.06 -1.62
N GLN A 148 -5.65 -10.64 -2.64
CA GLN A 148 -6.26 -9.31 -2.68
C GLN A 148 -7.24 -9.09 -1.53
N SER A 149 -8.02 -10.11 -1.18
CA SER A 149 -8.96 -10.07 -0.07
C SER A 149 -8.27 -9.87 1.27
N GLU A 150 -7.14 -10.55 1.50
CA GLU A 150 -6.29 -10.37 2.69
C GLU A 150 -5.83 -8.92 2.81
N GLN A 151 -5.32 -8.36 1.70
CA GLN A 151 -4.85 -6.98 1.67
C GLN A 151 -5.97 -5.99 1.97
N LEU A 152 -7.15 -6.18 1.36
CA LEU A 152 -8.32 -5.34 1.59
C LEU A 152 -8.80 -5.36 3.04
N LEU A 153 -8.93 -6.57 3.63
CA LEU A 153 -9.31 -6.74 5.03
C LEU A 153 -8.29 -6.07 5.96
N SER A 154 -7.00 -6.26 5.70
CA SER A 154 -5.91 -5.66 6.49
C SER A 154 -5.96 -4.13 6.45
N GLN A 155 -6.15 -3.53 5.27
CA GLN A 155 -6.28 -2.08 5.11
C GLN A 155 -7.54 -1.55 5.83
N LYS A 156 -8.64 -2.29 5.78
CA LYS A 156 -9.89 -1.89 6.47
C LYS A 156 -9.73 -1.93 7.99
N VAL A 157 -9.09 -2.97 8.51
CA VAL A 157 -8.72 -3.08 9.94
C VAL A 157 -7.85 -1.90 10.37
N GLU A 158 -6.82 -1.56 9.60
CA GLU A 158 -5.93 -0.44 9.91
C GLU A 158 -6.69 0.90 9.93
N SER A 159 -7.53 1.15 8.92
CA SER A 159 -8.34 2.36 8.82
C SER A 159 -9.32 2.51 10.01
N LEU A 160 -10.03 1.44 10.38
CA LEU A 160 -10.92 1.45 11.54
C LEU A 160 -10.14 1.60 12.86
N SER A 161 -8.93 1.04 12.95
CA SER A 161 -8.07 1.19 14.13
C SER A 161 -7.66 2.66 14.32
N GLN A 162 -7.33 3.37 13.24
CA GLN A 162 -7.07 4.81 13.28
C GLN A 162 -8.32 5.60 13.70
N GLU A 163 -9.50 5.21 13.22
CA GLU A 163 -10.77 5.84 13.63
C GLU A 163 -11.08 5.62 15.12
N ALA A 164 -10.81 4.42 15.65
CA ALA A 164 -10.99 4.09 17.06
C ALA A 164 -10.06 4.92 17.96
N GLU A 165 -8.79 5.06 17.59
CA GLU A 165 -7.83 5.91 18.31
C GLU A 165 -8.22 7.39 18.23
N LYS A 166 -8.75 7.88 17.09
CA LYS A 166 -9.29 9.24 17.01
C LYS A 166 -10.48 9.44 17.96
N CYS A 167 -11.40 8.49 18.04
CA CYS A 167 -12.53 8.55 18.97
C CYS A 167 -12.05 8.61 20.44
N LYS A 168 -10.97 7.91 20.77
CA LYS A 168 -10.33 7.93 22.09
C LYS A 168 -9.70 9.29 22.40
N GLU A 169 -9.02 9.90 21.43
CA GLU A 169 -8.46 11.25 21.56
C GLU A 169 -9.54 12.33 21.72
N ASP A 170 -10.63 12.22 20.96
CA ASP A 170 -11.80 13.09 21.09
C ASP A 170 -12.44 12.94 22.48
N ALA A 171 -12.56 11.71 22.99
CA ALA A 171 -13.04 11.43 24.34
C ALA A 171 -12.14 12.09 25.39
N ARG A 172 -10.81 11.93 25.29
CA ARG A 172 -9.84 12.59 26.17
C ARG A 172 -9.97 14.11 26.15
N SER A 173 -10.11 14.70 24.96
CA SER A 173 -10.27 16.15 24.79
C SER A 173 -11.57 16.65 25.41
N ALA A 174 -12.67 15.92 25.23
CA ALA A 174 -13.95 16.22 25.87
C ALA A 174 -13.88 16.09 27.40
N CYS A 175 -13.15 15.11 27.93
CA CYS A 175 -12.88 14.95 29.37
C CYS A 175 -12.18 16.18 29.95
N ARG A 176 -11.07 16.60 29.32
CA ARG A 176 -10.29 17.79 29.73
C ARG A 176 -11.13 19.05 29.71
N ALA A 177 -12.09 19.14 28.78
CA ALA A 177 -13.04 20.25 28.69
C ALA A 177 -14.24 20.15 29.66
N GLY A 178 -14.29 19.14 30.54
CA GLY A 178 -15.41 18.91 31.46
C GLY A 178 -16.71 18.44 30.81
N LYS A 179 -16.67 18.03 29.53
CA LYS A 179 -17.84 17.65 28.73
C LYS A 179 -18.10 16.14 28.82
N LYS A 180 -18.50 15.65 30.00
CA LYS A 180 -18.72 14.20 30.27
C LYS A 180 -19.60 13.50 29.22
N GLN A 181 -20.73 14.10 28.86
CA GLN A 181 -21.67 13.49 27.88
C GLN A 181 -21.06 13.35 26.48
N LEU A 182 -20.24 14.32 26.06
CA LEU A 182 -19.53 14.25 24.79
C LEU A 182 -18.46 13.15 24.82
N ALA A 183 -17.70 13.06 25.91
CA ALA A 183 -16.69 12.01 26.08
C ALA A 183 -17.31 10.61 26.05
N LEU A 184 -18.42 10.39 26.76
CA LEU A 184 -19.15 9.13 26.72
C LEU A 184 -19.66 8.79 25.30
N ARG A 185 -20.10 9.78 24.52
CA ARG A 185 -20.49 9.57 23.12
C ARG A 185 -19.30 9.13 22.26
N CYS A 186 -18.14 9.74 22.43
CA CYS A 186 -16.91 9.37 21.73
C CYS A 186 -16.47 7.93 22.08
N LEU A 187 -16.52 7.56 23.37
CA LEU A 187 -16.24 6.18 23.82
C LEU A 187 -17.24 5.17 23.27
N LYS A 188 -18.53 5.53 23.19
CA LYS A 188 -19.54 4.70 22.52
C LYS A 188 -19.23 4.48 21.05
N SER A 189 -18.69 5.50 20.37
CA SER A 189 -18.25 5.38 18.98
C SER A 189 -17.05 4.43 18.87
N LYS A 190 -16.01 4.66 19.68
CA LYS A 190 -14.81 3.81 19.78
C LYS A 190 -15.17 2.33 19.91
N ARG A 191 -16.00 1.95 20.90
CA ARG A 191 -16.37 0.55 21.12
C ARG A 191 -17.18 -0.08 19.99
N ARG A 192 -17.94 0.71 19.23
CA ARG A 192 -18.63 0.21 18.03
C ARG A 192 -17.61 -0.09 16.93
N THR A 193 -16.64 0.79 16.75
CA THR A 193 -15.52 0.58 15.81
C THR A 193 -14.66 -0.62 16.22
N GLU A 194 -14.33 -0.77 17.50
CA GLU A 194 -13.57 -1.92 18.02
C GLU A 194 -14.27 -3.26 17.75
N ARG A 195 -15.59 -3.35 17.94
CA ARG A 195 -16.36 -4.55 17.58
C ARG A 195 -16.28 -4.89 16.10
N ARG A 196 -16.28 -3.90 15.20
CA ARG A 196 -16.08 -4.15 13.76
C ARG A 196 -14.68 -4.65 13.45
N ILE A 197 -13.68 -4.10 14.13
CA ILE A 197 -12.29 -4.56 14.00
C ILE A 197 -12.20 -6.04 14.39
N GLU A 198 -12.81 -6.45 15.50
CA GLU A 198 -12.85 -7.86 15.93
C GLU A 198 -13.51 -8.77 14.89
N GLU A 199 -14.64 -8.37 14.32
CA GLU A 199 -15.32 -9.12 13.26
C GLU A 199 -14.47 -9.24 11.98
N LEU A 200 -13.78 -8.17 11.58
CA LEU A 200 -12.90 -8.18 10.42
C LEU A 200 -11.63 -8.99 10.67
N HIS A 201 -11.06 -8.95 11.87
CA HIS A 201 -9.93 -9.80 12.25
C HIS A 201 -10.25 -11.28 12.11
N SER A 202 -11.42 -11.72 12.59
CA SER A 202 -11.85 -13.12 12.45
C SER A 202 -11.91 -13.57 10.97
N LYS A 203 -12.37 -12.67 10.08
CA LYS A 203 -12.38 -12.93 8.62
C LYS A 203 -10.96 -12.95 8.05
N LEU A 204 -10.11 -12.01 8.46
CA LEU A 204 -8.72 -11.94 8.03
C LEU A 204 -7.95 -13.20 8.44
N ASP A 205 -8.07 -13.64 9.69
CA ASP A 205 -7.46 -14.87 10.21
C ASP A 205 -7.89 -16.10 9.39
N ALA A 206 -9.17 -16.16 9.00
CA ALA A 206 -9.68 -17.24 8.15
C ALA A 206 -9.02 -17.23 6.75
N VAL A 207 -8.90 -16.06 6.11
CA VAL A 207 -8.25 -15.91 4.80
C VAL A 207 -6.76 -16.25 4.91
N GLN A 208 -6.06 -15.71 5.90
CA GLN A 208 -4.64 -15.98 6.15
C GLN A 208 -4.37 -17.45 6.41
N GLY A 209 -5.18 -18.11 7.23
CA GLY A 209 -5.06 -19.55 7.48
C GLY A 209 -5.25 -20.42 6.23
N ILE A 210 -5.98 -19.94 5.21
CA ILE A 210 -6.09 -20.61 3.92
C ILE A 210 -4.83 -20.38 3.08
N LEU A 211 -4.37 -19.13 3.01
CA LEU A 211 -3.16 -18.74 2.27
C LEU A 211 -1.91 -19.45 2.83
N ASP A 212 -1.76 -19.55 4.14
CA ASP A 212 -0.66 -20.28 4.79
C ASP A 212 -0.58 -21.75 4.33
N ARG A 213 -1.73 -22.42 4.22
CA ARG A 213 -1.80 -23.81 3.72
C ARG A 213 -1.45 -23.89 2.24
N ILE A 214 -1.85 -22.89 1.46
CA ILE A 214 -1.49 -22.78 0.04
C ILE A 214 0.01 -22.53 -0.12
N TYR A 215 0.61 -21.67 0.68
CA TYR A 215 2.05 -21.37 0.63
C TYR A 215 2.90 -22.54 1.12
N ALA A 216 2.40 -23.35 2.06
CA ALA A 216 3.04 -24.60 2.47
C ALA A 216 2.93 -25.72 1.40
N SER A 217 2.08 -25.55 0.39
CA SER A 217 1.84 -26.57 -0.63
C SER A 217 2.95 -26.61 -1.69
N GLN A 218 3.56 -27.78 -1.89
CA GLN A 218 4.70 -27.94 -2.81
C GLN A 218 4.28 -28.24 -4.26
N THR A 219 3.03 -28.67 -4.49
CA THR A 219 2.53 -29.07 -5.81
C THR A 219 1.22 -28.36 -6.14
N ASP A 220 0.92 -28.21 -7.44
CA ASP A 220 -0.35 -27.62 -7.91
C ASP A 220 -1.57 -28.40 -7.37
N GLN A 221 -1.46 -29.72 -7.24
CA GLN A 221 -2.54 -30.54 -6.66
C GLN A 221 -2.77 -30.24 -5.18
N MET A 222 -1.71 -29.99 -4.41
CA MET A 222 -1.83 -29.60 -3.00
C MET A 222 -2.46 -28.21 -2.87
N VAL A 223 -2.07 -27.26 -3.74
CA VAL A 223 -2.69 -25.93 -3.81
C VAL A 223 -4.18 -26.04 -4.10
N PHE A 224 -4.56 -26.85 -5.10
CA PHE A 224 -5.96 -27.11 -5.43
C PHE A 224 -6.76 -27.63 -4.22
N ASN A 225 -6.22 -28.62 -3.53
CA ASN A 225 -6.89 -29.20 -2.36
C ASN A 225 -7.01 -28.20 -1.20
N ALA A 226 -5.94 -27.44 -0.91
CA ALA A 226 -5.93 -26.43 0.14
C ALA A 226 -6.91 -25.30 -0.17
N TYR A 227 -6.93 -24.83 -1.41
CA TYR A 227 -7.86 -23.80 -1.89
C TYR A 227 -9.31 -24.27 -1.77
N GLN A 228 -9.65 -25.47 -2.27
CA GLN A 228 -11.02 -26.00 -2.19
C GLN A 228 -11.49 -26.17 -0.74
N ALA A 229 -10.65 -26.74 0.13
CA ALA A 229 -10.98 -26.92 1.54
C ALA A 229 -11.15 -25.55 2.24
N GLY A 230 -10.27 -24.60 1.92
CA GLY A 230 -10.29 -23.25 2.47
C GLY A 230 -11.54 -22.47 2.07
N VAL A 231 -11.84 -22.38 0.77
CA VAL A 231 -13.03 -21.69 0.27
C VAL A 231 -14.32 -22.33 0.79
N GLY A 232 -14.36 -23.65 0.92
CA GLY A 232 -15.48 -24.35 1.55
C GLY A 232 -15.71 -23.91 2.99
N ALA A 233 -14.63 -23.82 3.79
CA ALA A 233 -14.70 -23.35 5.17
C ALA A 233 -15.08 -21.85 5.25
N LEU A 234 -14.48 -21.01 4.41
CA LEU A 234 -14.73 -19.58 4.36
C LEU A 234 -16.20 -19.27 4.01
N LYS A 235 -16.77 -20.01 3.04
CA LYS A 235 -18.20 -19.89 2.69
C LYS A 235 -19.12 -20.28 3.85
N LEU A 236 -18.74 -21.28 4.65
CA LEU A 236 -19.51 -21.66 5.84
C LEU A 236 -19.44 -20.61 6.94
N SER A 237 -18.30 -19.93 7.12
CA SER A 237 -18.18 -18.82 8.08
C SER A 237 -18.86 -17.55 7.59
N MET A 238 -19.09 -17.39 6.29
CA MET A 238 -19.77 -16.24 5.68
C MET A 238 -21.26 -16.47 5.41
N LYS A 239 -21.84 -17.60 5.86
CA LYS A 239 -23.23 -17.99 5.55
C LYS A 239 -24.32 -17.03 6.05
N ASP A 240 -24.02 -16.18 7.03
CA ASP A 240 -24.95 -15.16 7.51
C ASP A 240 -25.03 -13.94 6.58
N VAL A 241 -24.26 -13.95 5.49
CA VAL A 241 -24.22 -12.88 4.51
C VAL A 241 -25.07 -13.30 3.32
N THR A 242 -26.07 -12.48 3.00
CA THR A 242 -26.91 -12.57 1.80
C THR A 242 -26.09 -12.30 0.53
N VAL A 243 -25.05 -13.09 0.27
CA VAL A 243 -24.19 -13.00 -0.92
C VAL A 243 -24.78 -13.85 -2.02
N GLU A 244 -25.99 -13.51 -2.48
CA GLU A 244 -26.56 -14.12 -3.68
C GLU A 244 -26.11 -13.40 -4.96
N ARG A 245 -25.31 -12.32 -4.86
CA ARG A 245 -25.05 -11.40 -5.99
C ARG A 245 -23.61 -11.26 -6.50
N ALA A 246 -22.58 -11.69 -5.76
CA ALA A 246 -21.19 -11.40 -6.13
C ALA A 246 -20.47 -12.58 -6.80
N GLU A 247 -19.93 -12.34 -8.00
CA GLU A 247 -19.25 -13.34 -8.84
C GLU A 247 -17.84 -13.68 -8.34
N ASN A 248 -17.18 -12.74 -7.63
CA ASN A 248 -15.81 -12.85 -7.14
C ASN A 248 -15.73 -12.61 -5.62
N LEU A 249 -14.88 -13.37 -4.93
CA LEU A 249 -14.62 -13.28 -3.48
C LEU A 249 -14.29 -11.85 -3.00
N VAL A 250 -13.50 -11.09 -3.77
CA VAL A 250 -13.14 -9.70 -3.39
C VAL A 250 -14.40 -8.85 -3.25
N ASP A 251 -15.34 -8.97 -4.19
CA ASP A 251 -16.60 -8.22 -4.16
C ASP A 251 -17.48 -8.64 -2.96
N GLN A 252 -17.49 -9.94 -2.61
CA GLN A 252 -18.20 -10.45 -1.43
C GLN A 252 -17.64 -9.83 -0.14
N ILE A 253 -16.32 -9.68 -0.05
CA ILE A 253 -15.64 -9.10 1.10
C ILE A 253 -15.83 -7.59 1.15
N GLN A 254 -15.85 -6.91 0.00
CA GLN A 254 -16.14 -5.49 -0.07
C GLN A 254 -17.59 -5.19 0.36
N GLU A 255 -18.59 -5.93 -0.16
CA GLU A 255 -20.00 -5.80 0.27
C GLU A 255 -20.15 -6.04 1.78
N LEU A 256 -19.38 -6.99 2.32
CA LEU A 256 -19.31 -7.23 3.76
C LEU A 256 -18.73 -6.08 4.57
N CYS A 257 -17.71 -5.41 4.05
CA CYS A 257 -17.13 -4.24 4.70
C CYS A 257 -18.10 -3.05 4.66
N ASP A 258 -18.80 -2.87 3.53
CA ASP A 258 -19.67 -1.72 3.29
C ASP A 258 -21.02 -1.84 4.02
N THR A 259 -21.63 -3.03 4.06
CA THR A 259 -22.87 -3.27 4.80
C THR A 259 -22.73 -3.01 6.31
N GLN A 260 -21.55 -3.28 6.88
CA GLN A 260 -21.26 -2.96 8.29
C GLN A 260 -21.18 -1.44 8.55
N ASP A 261 -20.82 -0.65 7.54
CA ASP A 261 -20.76 0.81 7.62
C ASP A 261 -22.13 1.47 7.49
N GLU A 262 -23.06 0.91 6.70
CA GLU A 262 -24.43 1.46 6.56
C GLU A 262 -25.32 1.21 7.80
N VAL A 263 -25.18 0.06 8.46
CA VAL A 263 -25.88 -0.24 9.73
C VAL A 263 -25.40 0.70 10.85
N ALA A 264 -24.20 1.28 10.73
CA ALA A 264 -23.66 2.30 11.64
C ALA A 264 -24.46 3.60 11.64
N GLN A 265 -24.78 4.07 10.43
CA GLN A 265 -25.23 5.42 10.18
C GLN A 265 -26.73 5.55 10.50
N THR A 266 -27.48 4.49 10.24
CA THR A 266 -28.90 4.39 10.60
C THR A 266 -29.11 4.31 12.12
N LEU A 267 -28.23 3.63 12.87
CA LEU A 267 -28.25 3.63 14.34
C LEU A 267 -27.77 4.96 14.97
N ALA A 268 -27.06 5.81 14.24
CA ALA A 268 -26.67 7.13 14.74
C ALA A 268 -27.84 8.15 14.67
N GLY A 269 -28.89 7.86 13.89
CA GLY A 269 -30.05 8.75 13.69
C GLY A 269 -31.27 8.43 14.57
N VAL A 270 -31.41 7.20 15.07
CA VAL A 270 -32.55 6.79 15.89
C VAL A 270 -32.10 6.59 17.33
N GLY A 271 -32.37 7.58 18.17
CA GLY A 271 -32.18 7.46 19.61
C GLY A 271 -33.15 6.44 20.19
N ILE A 272 -32.78 5.16 20.22
CA ILE A 272 -33.47 4.13 21.00
C ILE A 272 -32.45 3.14 21.58
N ASN A 273 -32.52 3.03 22.91
CA ASN A 273 -31.98 2.03 23.83
C ASN A 273 -32.00 0.57 23.27
N GLY A 274 -31.03 0.19 22.43
CA GLY A 274 -31.04 -1.12 21.74
C GLY A 274 -29.79 -2.00 21.92
N LEU A 275 -28.68 -1.45 22.40
CA LEU A 275 -27.67 -2.24 23.11
C LEU A 275 -27.44 -1.49 24.41
N GLU A 276 -27.79 -2.10 25.53
CA GLU A 276 -27.20 -1.74 26.82
C GLU A 276 -25.70 -2.02 26.72
N MET A 277 -24.98 -1.14 26.03
CA MET A 277 -23.57 -0.96 26.30
C MET A 277 -23.49 -0.60 27.76
N ASP A 278 -22.76 -1.42 28.51
CA ASP A 278 -22.64 -1.28 29.95
C ASP A 278 -22.13 0.13 30.25
N THR A 279 -23.06 0.96 30.72
CA THR A 279 -22.79 2.38 30.93
C THR A 279 -21.80 2.53 32.09
N GLU A 280 -21.81 1.57 33.02
CA GLU A 280 -20.82 1.45 34.09
C GLU A 280 -19.41 1.18 33.54
N GLU A 281 -19.29 0.32 32.53
CA GLU A 281 -18.00 0.02 31.91
C GLU A 281 -17.44 1.22 31.12
N LEU A 282 -18.30 1.99 30.44
CA LEU A 282 -17.90 3.24 29.79
C LEU A 282 -17.49 4.31 30.79
N GLU A 283 -18.19 4.42 31.92
CA GLU A 283 -17.84 5.33 33.00
C GLU A 283 -16.50 4.95 33.64
N LYS A 284 -16.24 3.66 33.82
CA LYS A 284 -14.93 3.16 34.27
C LYS A 284 -13.81 3.48 33.27
N GLU A 285 -14.05 3.31 31.98
CA GLU A 285 -13.08 3.69 30.92
C GLU A 285 -12.82 5.21 30.93
N LEU A 286 -13.88 6.00 31.10
CA LEU A 286 -13.79 7.46 31.24
C LEU A 286 -12.95 7.87 32.45
N ASP A 287 -13.16 7.23 33.60
CA ASP A 287 -12.40 7.48 34.83
C ASP A 287 -10.92 7.11 34.65
N SER A 288 -10.64 6.00 33.94
CA SER A 288 -9.26 5.63 33.57
C SER A 288 -8.60 6.70 32.69
N LEU A 289 -9.30 7.24 31.69
CA LEU A 289 -8.78 8.31 30.82
C LEU A 289 -8.49 9.60 31.59
N LEU A 290 -9.30 9.92 32.61
CA LEU A 290 -9.05 11.05 33.50
C LEU A 290 -7.79 10.83 34.34
N GLN A 291 -7.59 9.62 34.87
CA GLN A 291 -6.39 9.26 35.65
C GLN A 291 -5.10 9.22 34.81
N ASP A 292 -5.18 8.83 33.53
CA ASP A 292 -4.02 8.89 32.64
C ASP A 292 -3.68 10.33 32.26
N SER A 293 -4.70 11.17 32.04
CA SER A 293 -4.47 12.59 31.71
C SER A 293 -3.85 13.42 32.83
N SER A 294 -4.02 13.00 34.09
CA SER A 294 -3.39 13.67 35.25
C SER A 294 -1.92 13.26 35.47
N LYS A 295 -1.49 12.13 34.90
CA LYS A 295 -0.07 11.73 34.89
C LYS A 295 0.74 12.50 33.85
N ASP A 296 0.12 12.92 32.74
CA ASP A 296 0.75 13.77 31.72
C ASP A 296 0.88 15.25 32.14
N SER A 297 0.29 15.65 33.28
CA SER A 297 0.25 17.06 33.74
C SER A 297 1.30 17.43 34.80
N VAL A 298 2.46 16.75 34.85
CA VAL A 298 3.50 17.07 35.83
C VAL A 298 4.83 17.38 35.15
N ASP A 299 5.00 18.64 34.73
CA ASP A 299 6.15 19.48 35.10
C ASP A 299 5.94 20.90 34.55
N LEU A 300 5.20 21.72 35.31
CA LEU A 300 5.28 23.17 35.13
C LEU A 300 6.11 23.72 36.31
N PRO A 301 7.24 24.40 36.05
CA PRO A 301 8.06 24.95 37.11
C PRO A 301 7.26 26.00 37.90
N PRO A 302 7.52 26.17 39.21
CA PRO A 302 6.78 27.10 40.04
C PRO A 302 6.94 28.52 39.48
N VAL A 303 5.82 29.15 39.12
CA VAL A 303 5.80 30.59 38.78
C VAL A 303 6.30 31.35 40.01
N PRO A 304 7.42 32.12 39.92
CA PRO A 304 7.90 32.89 41.04
C PRO A 304 6.85 33.93 41.45
N GLN A 305 6.34 33.81 42.68
CA GLN A 305 5.53 34.85 43.31
C GLN A 305 6.44 36.04 43.62
N LYS A 306 6.61 36.94 42.65
CA LYS A 306 7.26 38.23 42.89
C LYS A 306 6.26 39.13 43.62
N VAL A 307 6.50 39.29 44.91
CA VAL A 307 5.86 40.26 45.80
C VAL A 307 5.92 41.65 45.15
N LEU A 308 4.76 42.33 45.15
CA LEU A 308 4.59 43.72 44.71
C LEU A 308 5.58 44.64 45.44
N SER A 309 6.49 45.27 44.69
CA SER A 309 7.28 46.41 45.15
C SER A 309 6.57 47.74 44.82
N PRO A 310 6.82 48.84 45.57
CA PRO A 310 5.97 50.03 45.61
C PRO A 310 6.06 50.87 44.31
N PRO A 311 5.21 51.91 44.15
CA PRO A 311 5.06 52.61 42.88
C PRO A 311 6.35 53.33 42.50
N ILE A 312 6.85 53.03 41.31
CA ILE A 312 7.96 53.73 40.67
C ILE A 312 7.43 55.09 40.21
N SER A 313 8.15 56.17 40.50
CA SER A 313 7.75 57.53 40.12
C SER A 313 7.99 57.80 38.64
N ASP A 314 7.17 58.66 38.03
CA ASP A 314 7.19 58.99 36.60
C ASP A 314 8.56 59.49 36.09
N ALA A 315 9.43 59.98 36.98
CA ALA A 315 10.78 60.44 36.66
C ALA A 315 11.76 59.31 36.29
N GLU A 316 11.54 58.07 36.72
CA GLU A 316 12.38 56.92 36.35
C GLU A 316 11.96 56.27 35.03
N LEU A 317 10.73 56.49 34.57
CA LEU A 317 10.22 55.99 33.28
C LEU A 317 10.68 56.84 32.09
N GLU A 318 10.83 58.16 32.26
CA GLU A 318 11.35 59.05 31.22
C GLU A 318 12.86 58.82 30.93
N ALA A 319 13.64 58.47 31.95
CA ALA A 319 15.08 58.19 31.80
C ALA A 319 15.39 56.89 31.02
N GLU A 320 14.49 55.89 31.08
CA GLU A 320 14.62 54.63 30.32
C GLU A 320 14.13 54.78 28.87
N LEU A 321 13.15 55.65 28.60
CA LEU A 321 12.65 55.94 27.24
C LEU A 321 13.64 56.75 26.39
N GLU A 322 14.42 57.64 27.00
CA GLU A 322 15.44 58.43 26.30
C GLU A 322 16.68 57.59 25.91
N LYS A 323 16.87 56.42 26.55
CA LYS A 323 17.94 55.47 26.24
C LYS A 323 17.62 54.54 25.06
N LEU A 324 16.37 54.50 24.61
CA LEU A 324 15.88 53.60 23.55
C LEU A 324 15.64 54.31 22.19
N SER A 325 15.84 55.63 22.08
CA SER A 325 15.48 56.42 20.90
C SER A 325 16.62 56.78 19.94
N VAL A 326 17.86 56.28 20.15
CA VAL A 326 18.98 56.52 19.21
C VAL A 326 19.47 55.20 18.61
N SER A 327 18.91 54.84 17.45
CA SER A 327 19.63 54.39 16.24
C SER A 327 18.76 53.46 15.40
N ALA A 328 17.91 54.05 14.56
CA ALA A 328 17.37 53.38 13.38
C ALA A 328 17.22 54.43 12.26
N GLY A 329 18.08 54.33 11.25
CA GLY A 329 17.89 55.04 9.98
C GLY A 329 19.20 55.41 9.29
N ASP A 330 19.72 54.52 8.44
CA ASP A 330 19.77 54.88 7.02
C ASP A 330 19.86 53.65 6.10
N LEU A 331 19.02 53.68 5.07
CA LEU A 331 18.92 52.75 3.95
C LEU A 331 19.90 53.17 2.83
N ALA A 332 20.50 52.20 2.13
CA ALA A 332 20.32 52.00 0.66
C ALA A 332 21.50 51.28 -0.05
N GLN A 333 21.13 50.17 -0.71
CA GLN A 333 21.49 49.73 -2.08
C GLN A 333 22.96 49.51 -2.51
N LYS A 334 23.32 48.25 -2.82
CA LYS A 334 23.64 47.75 -4.19
C LYS A 334 24.09 46.26 -4.20
N THR A 335 23.44 45.43 -5.03
CA THR A 335 24.00 44.21 -5.65
C THR A 335 24.76 44.58 -6.94
N PRO A 336 25.72 43.79 -7.51
CA PRO A 336 25.49 42.40 -7.94
C PRO A 336 26.68 41.39 -7.88
N CYS A 337 26.31 40.09 -7.85
CA CYS A 337 26.88 38.90 -8.53
C CYS A 337 28.41 38.66 -8.60
N ALA A 338 28.89 37.55 -8.01
CA ALA A 338 29.89 36.64 -8.62
C ALA A 338 30.11 35.33 -7.81
N SER A 339 29.82 34.21 -8.48
CA SER A 339 30.52 32.91 -8.55
C SER A 339 31.31 32.28 -7.39
N SER A 340 31.15 30.94 -7.36
CA SER A 340 32.13 29.87 -7.18
C SER A 340 32.28 29.22 -5.79
N GLU A 341 31.88 27.94 -5.78
CA GLU A 341 32.34 26.75 -5.05
C GLU A 341 33.23 26.89 -3.80
N PRO A 342 33.11 25.92 -2.88
CA PRO A 342 34.30 25.11 -2.64
C PRO A 342 34.06 23.60 -2.71
N LYS A 343 35.14 22.96 -3.14
CA LYS A 343 35.40 21.53 -3.31
C LYS A 343 35.69 20.80 -1.98
N THR A 344 35.56 19.48 -2.06
CA THR A 344 36.29 18.42 -1.28
C THR A 344 35.82 18.21 0.17
N ALA A 345 35.08 17.15 0.52
CA ALA A 345 35.38 15.70 0.55
C ALA A 345 36.21 15.22 1.77
N LEU A 346 35.91 13.98 2.16
CA LEU A 346 36.52 13.10 3.18
C LEU A 346 35.87 13.20 4.59
N GLY A 347 35.54 12.12 5.28
CA GLY A 347 35.98 10.74 5.08
C GLY A 347 35.09 9.69 5.74
N LEU A 348 35.21 8.50 5.15
CA LEU A 348 34.83 7.19 5.67
C LEU A 348 35.54 6.94 7.02
N ASN A 349 34.82 6.35 7.97
CA ASN A 349 35.43 5.62 9.07
C ASN A 349 34.93 4.17 9.03
N LEU A 350 35.88 3.28 9.27
CA LEU A 350 35.88 1.82 9.10
C LEU A 350 34.69 1.10 9.73
#